data_AF-A0A356NZL1-F1
#
_entry.id   AF-A0A356NZL1-F1
#
_cell.length_a   1.000
_cell.length_b   1.000
_cell.length_c   1.000
_cell.angle_alpha   90.00
_cell.angle_beta   90.00
_cell.angle_gamma   90.00
#
_symmetry.space_group_name_H-M   'P 1'
#
loop_
_entity.id
_entity.type
_entity.pdbx_description
1 polymer ?
#
loop_
_entity_poly.entity_id
_entity_poly.type
_entity_poly.pdbx_seq_one_letter_code
_entity_poly.pdbx_strand_id
1 'polypeptide(L)'
;MSDSTDKFPQPLGGNDMPRFAGPGTMMRLPAVETAEGMDVVFIGIPLDVGTSNRPGTRFGPKQIRAESVMLRPYNMWTRAAPFDSLRVGDLG
;
A
#
# COMPACT_ATOMS: atom_id res chain seq x y z
N MET A 1 15.04 -16.48 24.15
CA MET A 1 15.44 -15.67 22.97
C MET A 1 15.50 -16.64 21.81
N SER A 2 14.74 -16.57 20.73
CA SER A 2 13.76 -15.63 20.20
C SER A 2 13.08 -16.39 19.05
N ASP A 3 11.76 -16.51 19.03
CA ASP A 3 11.07 -17.03 17.83
C ASP A 3 9.59 -16.61 17.82
N SER A 4 9.35 -15.30 17.81
CA SER A 4 8.13 -14.79 17.19
C SER A 4 8.47 -14.63 15.71
N THR A 5 8.08 -15.60 14.87
CA THR A 5 8.15 -15.48 13.41
C THR A 5 7.66 -14.09 13.00
N ASP A 6 8.60 -13.24 12.61
CA ASP A 6 8.36 -11.82 12.31
C ASP A 6 7.60 -11.79 10.98
N LYS A 7 6.27 -11.93 11.05
CA LYS A 7 5.42 -12.06 9.86
C LYS A 7 5.52 -10.77 9.04
N PHE A 8 5.84 -10.91 7.76
CA PHE A 8 5.78 -9.79 6.81
C PHE A 8 4.39 -9.15 6.83
N PRO A 9 4.28 -7.81 6.73
CA PRO A 9 3.01 -7.12 6.61
C PRO A 9 2.21 -7.63 5.41
N GLN A 10 0.92 -7.91 5.62
CA GLN A 10 0.03 -8.45 4.59
C GLN A 10 -1.14 -7.50 4.31
N PRO A 11 -1.63 -7.43 3.06
CA PRO A 11 -2.87 -6.74 2.73
C PRO A 11 -4.07 -7.32 3.49
N LEU A 12 -5.00 -6.45 3.89
CA LEU A 12 -6.23 -6.89 4.57
C LEU A 12 -7.06 -7.84 3.67
N GLY A 13 -7.37 -9.01 4.21
CA GLY A 13 -8.15 -10.06 3.54
C GLY A 13 -9.58 -9.60 3.23
N GLY A 14 -10.16 -10.13 2.14
CA GLY A 14 -11.55 -9.85 1.78
C GLY A 14 -12.57 -10.60 2.65
N ASN A 15 -12.15 -11.70 3.28
CA ASN A 15 -12.98 -12.51 4.17
C ASN A 15 -13.03 -11.90 5.58
N ASP A 16 -11.96 -11.24 6.02
CA ASP A 16 -11.90 -10.55 7.31
C ASP A 16 -12.62 -9.20 7.26
N MET A 17 -12.49 -8.48 6.13
CA MET A 17 -13.18 -7.22 5.91
C MET A 17 -13.53 -7.02 4.43
N PRO A 18 -14.81 -6.71 4.09
CA PRO A 18 -15.20 -6.48 2.71
C PRO A 18 -14.36 -5.37 2.07
N ARG A 19 -14.04 -5.52 0.78
CA ARG A 19 -13.05 -4.67 0.09
C ARG A 19 -13.46 -3.21 -0.06
N PHE A 20 -14.76 -2.92 -0.02
CA PHE A 20 -15.30 -1.55 -0.02
C PHE A 20 -15.18 -0.86 1.35
N ALA A 21 -14.70 -1.56 2.38
CA ALA A 21 -14.54 -1.05 3.73
C ALA A 21 -13.09 -1.19 4.23
N GLY A 22 -12.80 -0.48 5.32
CA GLY A 22 -11.51 -0.46 5.99
C GLY A 22 -10.67 0.77 5.66
N PRO A 23 -9.40 0.79 6.10
CA PRO A 23 -8.49 1.90 5.87
C PRO A 23 -8.21 2.11 4.37
N GLY A 24 -8.16 3.38 3.95
CA GLY A 24 -7.85 3.79 2.57
C GLY A 24 -6.36 3.84 2.25
N THR A 25 -5.58 2.88 2.75
CA THR A 25 -4.14 2.74 2.47
C THR A 25 -3.89 2.03 1.15
N MET A 26 -2.68 2.19 0.61
CA MET A 26 -2.25 1.55 -0.62
C MET A 26 -2.31 0.04 -0.50
N MET A 27 -3.04 -0.60 -1.43
CA MET A 27 -3.29 -2.05 -1.48
C MET A 27 -3.89 -2.64 -0.19
N ARG A 28 -4.48 -1.81 0.69
CA ARG A 28 -4.94 -2.20 2.03
C ARG A 28 -3.81 -2.72 2.94
N LEU A 29 -2.59 -2.23 2.75
CA LEU A 29 -1.45 -2.52 3.63
C LEU A 29 -1.54 -1.73 4.95
N PRO A 30 -0.83 -2.14 6.01
CA PRO A 30 -0.74 -1.35 7.23
C PRO A 30 -0.15 0.04 6.96
N ALA A 31 -0.74 1.05 7.59
CA ALA A 31 -0.14 2.37 7.68
C ALA A 31 1.07 2.31 8.63
N VAL A 32 2.17 2.94 8.25
CA VAL A 32 3.40 3.04 9.05
C VAL A 32 3.75 4.50 9.27
N GLU A 33 4.35 4.82 10.41
CA GLU A 33 4.76 6.19 10.76
C GLU A 33 6.19 6.52 10.32
N THR A 34 7.01 5.49 10.09
CA THR A 34 8.42 5.61 9.69
C THR A 34 8.78 4.55 8.65
N ALA A 35 9.81 4.83 7.86
CA ALA A 35 10.42 3.86 6.94
C ALA A 35 11.41 2.93 7.65
N GLU A 36 11.75 3.19 8.91
CA GLU A 36 12.70 2.38 9.68
C GLU A 36 12.22 0.92 9.77
N GLY A 37 13.10 -0.01 9.38
CA GLY A 37 12.80 -1.44 9.40
C GLY A 37 11.88 -1.93 8.28
N MET A 38 11.46 -1.08 7.34
CA MET A 38 10.75 -1.47 6.12
C MET A 38 11.73 -1.66 4.96
N ASP A 39 11.47 -2.63 4.09
CA ASP A 39 12.23 -2.81 2.84
C ASP A 39 11.70 -1.89 1.73
N VAL A 40 10.38 -1.68 1.72
CA VAL A 40 9.68 -0.86 0.72
C VAL A 40 8.55 -0.09 1.40
N VAL A 41 8.37 1.18 1.02
CA VAL A 41 7.22 1.99 1.46
C VAL A 41 6.53 2.64 0.27
N PHE A 42 5.20 2.74 0.34
CA PHE A 42 4.42 3.60 -0.55
C PHE A 42 4.35 5.02 0.04
N ILE A 43 4.60 6.02 -0.81
CA ILE A 43 4.51 7.44 -0.47
C ILE A 43 3.75 8.18 -1.57
N GLY A 44 2.78 9.00 -1.18
CA GLY A 44 2.04 9.90 -2.05
C GLY A 44 2.53 11.33 -1.92
N ILE A 45 2.85 11.98 -3.05
CA ILE A 45 3.24 13.41 -3.08
C ILE A 45 2.13 14.22 -3.78
N PRO A 46 1.20 14.83 -3.05
CA PRO A 46 0.05 15.55 -3.62
C PRO A 46 0.43 16.99 -4.02
N LEU A 47 1.20 17.14 -5.10
CA LEU A 47 1.67 18.45 -5.58
C LEU A 47 1.29 18.70 -7.04
N ASP A 48 0.78 19.89 -7.33
CA ASP A 48 0.49 20.33 -8.71
C ASP A 48 0.68 21.84 -8.96
N VAL A 49 1.36 22.55 -8.04
CA VAL A 49 1.57 24.01 -8.13
C VAL A 49 2.42 24.45 -9.32
N GLY A 50 3.21 23.54 -9.90
CA GLY A 50 4.01 23.78 -11.11
C GLY A 50 3.28 23.51 -12.43
N THR A 51 1.97 23.22 -12.39
CA THR A 51 1.21 22.85 -13.60
C THR A 51 0.88 24.07 -14.45
N SER A 52 1.16 24.02 -15.76
CA SER A 52 0.99 25.15 -16.68
C SER A 52 -0.43 25.36 -17.21
N ASN A 53 -1.30 24.35 -17.17
CA ASN A 53 -2.65 24.41 -17.76
C ASN A 53 -3.72 23.83 -16.83
N ARG A 54 -3.86 22.50 -16.77
CA ARG A 54 -4.96 21.84 -16.04
C ARG A 54 -4.45 21.25 -14.71
N PRO A 55 -4.71 21.88 -13.55
CA PRO A 55 -4.36 21.34 -12.23
C PRO A 55 -5.32 20.20 -11.82
N GLY A 56 -5.02 19.54 -10.70
CA GLY A 56 -5.85 18.48 -10.12
C GLY A 56 -5.09 17.21 -9.76
N THR A 57 -3.84 17.05 -10.23
CA THR A 57 -2.99 15.88 -9.91
C THR A 57 -2.66 15.75 -8.42
N ARG A 58 -2.83 16.82 -7.62
CA ARG A 58 -2.75 16.74 -6.15
C ARG A 58 -3.73 15.73 -5.53
N PHE A 59 -4.84 15.42 -6.20
CA PHE A 59 -5.81 14.41 -5.74
C PHE A 59 -5.45 12.98 -6.17
N GLY A 60 -4.45 12.82 -7.03
CA GLY A 60 -4.03 11.53 -7.61
C GLY A 60 -3.70 10.46 -6.56
N PRO A 61 -2.80 10.72 -5.59
CA PRO A 61 -2.44 9.72 -4.58
C PRO A 61 -3.64 9.16 -3.82
N LYS A 62 -4.61 10.02 -3.47
CA LYS A 62 -5.85 9.58 -2.79
C LYS A 62 -6.69 8.66 -3.67
N GLN A 63 -6.88 9.00 -4.95
CA GLN A 63 -7.68 8.17 -5.86
C GLN A 63 -6.99 6.84 -6.16
N ILE A 64 -5.66 6.83 -6.34
CA ILE A 64 -4.90 5.59 -6.58
C ILE A 64 -5.06 4.63 -5.40
N ARG A 65 -4.97 5.12 -4.15
CA ARG A 65 -5.22 4.30 -2.96
C ARG A 65 -6.64 3.74 -2.94
N ALA A 66 -7.65 4.55 -3.26
CA ALA A 66 -9.04 4.11 -3.31
C ALA A 66 -9.27 2.98 -4.33
N GLU A 67 -8.68 3.07 -5.52
CA GLU A 67 -8.83 2.05 -6.57
C GLU A 67 -7.95 0.80 -6.32
N SER A 68 -6.91 0.90 -5.50
CA SER A 68 -5.98 -0.20 -5.21
C SER A 68 -6.61 -1.36 -4.44
N VAL A 69 -7.82 -1.18 -3.87
CA VAL A 69 -8.50 -2.17 -3.00
C VAL A 69 -8.83 -3.49 -3.68
N MET A 70 -8.83 -3.54 -5.01
CA MET A 70 -9.10 -4.78 -5.78
C MET A 70 -7.85 -5.61 -6.06
N LEU A 71 -6.65 -5.07 -5.81
CA LEU A 71 -5.39 -5.78 -6.04
C LEU A 71 -5.27 -7.02 -5.12
N ARG A 72 -4.52 -8.01 -5.61
CA ARG A 72 -4.26 -9.28 -4.95
C ARG A 72 -2.75 -9.45 -4.72
N PRO A 73 -2.34 -10.18 -3.67
CA PRO A 73 -0.93 -10.24 -3.24
C PRO A 73 -0.02 -11.04 -4.16
N TYR A 74 -0.56 -11.82 -5.10
CA TYR A 74 0.21 -12.72 -5.95
C TYR A 74 0.02 -12.40 -7.43
N ASN A 75 1.13 -12.32 -8.16
CA ASN A 75 1.11 -12.21 -9.62
C ASN A 75 1.05 -13.60 -10.26
N MET A 76 -0.04 -13.90 -10.97
CA MET A 76 -0.25 -15.22 -11.58
C MET A 76 0.75 -15.56 -12.70
N TRP A 77 1.29 -14.55 -13.39
CA TRP A 77 2.17 -14.75 -14.54
C TRP A 77 3.62 -14.98 -14.12
N THR A 78 4.16 -14.04 -13.32
CA THR A 78 5.55 -14.10 -12.85
C THR A 78 5.73 -14.98 -11.62
N ARG A 79 4.63 -15.35 -10.96
CA ARG A 79 4.60 -16.10 -9.70
C ARG A 79 5.24 -15.36 -8.53
N ALA A 80 5.37 -14.04 -8.63
CA ALA A 80 5.92 -13.21 -7.56
C ALA A 80 4.88 -12.92 -6.47
N ALA A 81 5.30 -13.06 -5.22
CA ALA A 81 4.55 -12.71 -4.01
C ALA A 81 5.37 -11.71 -3.18
N PRO A 82 5.35 -10.40 -3.50
CA PRO A 82 6.26 -9.44 -2.88
C PRO A 82 6.10 -9.34 -1.35
N PHE A 83 4.88 -9.51 -0.84
CA PHE A 83 4.59 -9.42 0.60
C PHE A 83 5.04 -10.65 1.40
N ASP A 84 5.49 -11.72 0.73
CA ASP A 84 5.98 -12.92 1.39
C ASP A 84 7.51 -12.88 1.60
N SER A 85 8.19 -11.90 1.01
CA SER A 85 9.65 -11.76 1.10
C SER A 85 10.14 -10.35 1.47
N LEU A 86 9.27 -9.35 1.49
CA LEU A 86 9.62 -7.95 1.79
C LEU A 86 8.66 -7.37 2.83
N ARG A 87 9.19 -6.54 3.72
CA ARG A 87 8.41 -5.70 4.64
C ARG A 87 7.94 -4.45 3.91
N VAL A 88 6.67 -4.44 3.52
CA VAL A 88 6.05 -3.35 2.75
C VAL A 88 4.98 -2.64 3.57
N GLY A 89 5.00 -1.30 3.58
CA GLY A 89 4.01 -0.47 4.28
C GLY A 89 3.57 0.76 3.50
N ASP A 90 2.51 1.44 3.96
CA ASP A 90 2.08 2.74 3.44
C ASP A 90 2.46 3.86 4.43
N LEU A 91 3.30 4.80 4.00
CA LEU A 91 3.84 5.89 4.82
C LEU A 91 3.09 7.22 4.58
N GLY A 92 1.99 7.20 3.82
CA GLY A 92 1.12 8.38 3.57
C GLY A 92 1.16 8.91 2.15
#